data_AF-A0A410TSV9-F1
#
_entry.id   AF-A0A410TSV9-F1
#
_cell.length_a   1.000
_cell.length_b   1.000
_cell.length_c   1.000
_cell.angle_alpha   90.00
_cell.angle_beta   90.00
_cell.angle_gamma   90.00
#
_symmetry.space_group_name_H-M   'P 1'
#
loop_
_entity.id
_entity.type
_entity.pdbx_description
1 polymer ?
#
loop_
_entity_poly.entity_id
_entity_poly.type
_entity_poly.pdbx_seq_one_letter_code
_entity_poly.pdbx_strand_id
1 'polypeptide(L)'
;MTISLTRRGRVGVLVGLLAAANAVVAGGRALDAVVVPVAIALAAGYVQVSRVDVPAVRHVAPLDGPVGETRDARLEFGAEAARSDGAASPSFLADVRVRVDEGLDGPTAPVRASVGTEPVSYRVTYRRRGERTLGPVDLTVTDVFGLFERGMVVDETAAVTVYPPRDAVPARFRRAVHAADALDVSREREEFDRLREYTRGDAVRDVHWATTAKRDEVVVKEFAAETARNRVTIAGGTAVSGGDGVAGFGTADRGDGPPDDRTPTAAAADGLARATASIALALLDDGVPVEVELPAGRVSASPGGRGRREVLELAARTGPGSAPDDDADVTVVADADGARFRTGERSVSFADLRREANAERAASDGSGRTRADTETGPPEVTSP
;
A
#
# COMPACT_ATOMS: atom_id res chain seq x y z
N MET A 1 7.83 -32.78 7.76
CA MET A 1 7.38 -33.18 6.40
C MET A 1 6.89 -34.61 6.48
N THR A 2 5.59 -34.84 6.32
CA THR A 2 5.00 -36.18 6.38
C THR A 2 4.33 -36.49 5.05
N ILE A 3 4.55 -37.69 4.53
CA ILE A 3 3.87 -38.21 3.34
C ILE A 3 2.56 -38.83 3.80
N SER A 4 1.44 -38.45 3.20
CA SER A 4 0.10 -38.99 3.48
C SER A 4 -0.51 -39.64 2.24
N LEU A 5 -1.37 -40.63 2.46
CA LEU A 5 -2.21 -41.22 1.41
C LEU A 5 -3.41 -40.31 1.16
N THR A 6 -3.61 -39.96 -0.12
CA THR A 6 -4.82 -39.28 -0.58
C THR A 6 -6.03 -40.23 -0.49
N ARG A 7 -7.24 -39.71 -0.74
CA ARG A 7 -8.43 -40.56 -0.85
C ARG A 7 -8.28 -41.64 -1.93
N ARG A 8 -7.64 -41.31 -3.06
CA ARG A 8 -7.38 -42.28 -4.15
C ARG A 8 -6.33 -43.31 -3.73
N GLY A 9 -5.29 -42.89 -3.02
CA GLY A 9 -4.30 -43.79 -2.44
C GLY A 9 -4.92 -44.83 -1.51
N ARG A 10 -5.79 -44.40 -0.59
CA ARG A 10 -6.50 -45.30 0.34
C ARG A 10 -7.39 -46.30 -0.40
N VAL A 11 -8.13 -45.85 -1.42
CA VAL A 11 -8.95 -46.74 -2.26
C VAL A 11 -8.05 -47.72 -3.02
N GLY A 12 -6.94 -47.26 -3.60
CA GLY A 12 -5.98 -48.11 -4.30
C GLY A 12 -5.39 -49.19 -3.39
N VAL A 13 -4.98 -48.82 -2.17
CA VAL A 13 -4.50 -49.77 -1.15
C VAL A 13 -5.59 -50.78 -0.80
N LEU A 14 -6.83 -50.33 -0.56
CA LEU A 14 -7.95 -51.21 -0.22
C LEU A 14 -8.28 -52.19 -1.36
N VAL A 15 -8.34 -51.71 -2.61
CA VAL A 15 -8.57 -52.55 -3.79
C VAL A 15 -7.44 -53.57 -3.96
N GLY A 16 -6.19 -53.14 -3.78
CA GLY A 16 -5.03 -54.03 -3.83
C GLY A 16 -5.08 -55.12 -2.76
N LEU A 17 -5.42 -54.76 -1.51
CA LEU A 17 -5.57 -55.71 -0.41
C LEU A 17 -6.72 -56.69 -0.64
N LEU A 18 -7.88 -56.21 -1.12
CA LEU A 18 -9.03 -57.06 -1.44
C LEU A 18 -8.70 -58.02 -2.60
N ALA A 19 -8.03 -57.56 -3.65
CA ALA A 19 -7.62 -58.39 -4.77
C ALA A 19 -6.60 -59.46 -4.32
N ALA A 20 -5.62 -59.09 -3.48
CA ALA A 20 -4.65 -60.01 -2.93
C ALA A 20 -5.30 -61.08 -2.02
N ALA A 21 -6.24 -60.68 -1.14
CA ALA A 21 -6.97 -61.61 -0.29
C ALA A 21 -7.81 -62.60 -1.14
N ASN A 22 -8.51 -62.11 -2.16
CA ASN A 22 -9.26 -62.97 -3.08
C ASN A 22 -8.33 -63.91 -3.88
N ALA A 23 -7.14 -63.45 -4.29
CA ALA A 23 -6.17 -64.29 -5.00
C ALA A 23 -5.69 -65.46 -4.13
N VAL A 24 -5.44 -65.21 -2.85
CA VAL A 24 -5.03 -66.23 -1.87
C VAL A 24 -6.15 -67.24 -1.62
N VAL A 25 -7.39 -66.77 -1.45
CA VAL A 25 -8.55 -67.64 -1.17
C VAL A 25 -8.99 -68.45 -2.38
N ALA A 26 -9.00 -67.83 -3.58
CA ALA A 26 -9.50 -68.46 -4.80
C ALA A 26 -8.40 -69.16 -5.64
N GLY A 27 -7.12 -69.04 -5.25
CA GLY A 27 -5.98 -69.64 -5.96
C GLY A 27 -5.76 -69.10 -7.38
N GLY A 28 -6.38 -67.97 -7.72
CA GLY A 28 -6.44 -67.45 -9.08
C GLY A 28 -5.29 -66.51 -9.42
N ARG A 29 -4.32 -66.97 -10.22
CA ARG A 29 -3.26 -66.12 -10.83
C ARG A 29 -3.81 -64.98 -11.69
N ALA A 30 -5.07 -65.05 -12.10
CA ALA A 30 -5.72 -63.98 -12.87
C ALA A 30 -5.80 -62.65 -12.09
N LEU A 31 -5.80 -62.68 -10.76
CA LEU A 31 -5.83 -61.48 -9.92
C LEU A 31 -4.47 -60.77 -9.84
N ASP A 32 -3.37 -61.42 -10.23
CA ASP A 32 -2.05 -60.78 -10.33
C ASP A 32 -2.06 -59.63 -11.34
N ALA A 33 -2.92 -59.70 -12.35
CA ALA A 33 -3.13 -58.63 -13.34
C ALA A 33 -3.66 -57.32 -12.72
N VAL A 34 -4.20 -57.36 -11.50
CA VAL A 34 -4.65 -56.17 -10.76
C VAL A 34 -3.69 -55.85 -9.61
N VAL A 35 -3.24 -56.87 -8.86
CA VAL A 35 -2.38 -56.68 -7.69
C VAL A 35 -1.02 -56.10 -8.09
N VAL A 36 -0.39 -56.62 -9.13
CA VAL A 36 0.95 -56.17 -9.55
C VAL A 36 0.95 -54.71 -10.03
N PRO A 37 0.04 -54.27 -10.93
CA PRO A 37 0.00 -52.86 -11.33
C PRO A 37 -0.33 -51.90 -10.19
N VAL A 38 -1.24 -52.28 -9.28
CA VAL A 38 -1.56 -51.44 -8.11
C VAL A 38 -0.35 -51.32 -7.17
N ALA A 39 0.35 -52.42 -6.91
CA ALA A 39 1.57 -52.39 -6.11
C ALA A 39 2.68 -51.54 -6.75
N ILE A 40 2.86 -51.66 -8.06
CA ILE A 40 3.82 -50.83 -8.82
C ILE A 40 3.42 -49.36 -8.75
N ALA A 41 2.15 -49.01 -8.96
CA ALA A 41 1.69 -47.62 -8.89
C ALA A 41 1.88 -47.02 -7.50
N LEU A 42 1.59 -47.78 -6.44
CA LEU A 42 1.84 -47.34 -5.05
C LEU A 42 3.32 -47.14 -4.76
N ALA A 43 4.18 -48.10 -5.16
CA ALA A 43 5.62 -47.98 -4.96
C ALA A 43 6.21 -46.81 -5.76
N ALA A 44 5.84 -46.67 -7.04
CA ALA A 44 6.28 -45.59 -7.90
C ALA A 44 5.83 -44.22 -7.35
N GLY A 45 4.56 -44.08 -6.95
CA GLY A 45 4.04 -42.83 -6.37
C GLY A 45 4.74 -42.45 -5.07
N TYR A 46 4.98 -43.41 -4.18
CA TYR A 46 5.71 -43.16 -2.93
C TYR A 46 7.18 -42.76 -3.18
N VAL A 47 7.88 -43.46 -4.08
CA VAL A 47 9.27 -43.13 -4.44
C VAL A 47 9.35 -41.76 -5.10
N GLN A 48 8.39 -41.43 -5.98
CA GLN A 48 8.34 -40.12 -6.63
C GLN A 48 8.24 -38.98 -5.61
N VAL A 49 7.29 -39.06 -4.67
CA VAL A 49 7.03 -38.00 -3.68
C VAL A 49 8.11 -37.92 -2.59
N SER A 50 8.71 -39.06 -2.22
CA SER A 50 9.79 -39.08 -1.23
C SER A 50 11.10 -38.46 -1.75
N ARG A 51 11.35 -38.50 -3.06
CA ARG A 51 12.52 -37.89 -3.72
C ARG A 51 12.39 -36.40 -4.00
N VAL A 52 11.22 -35.79 -3.75
CA VAL A 52 11.06 -34.34 -3.93
C VAL A 52 11.69 -33.60 -2.75
N ASP A 53 12.70 -32.80 -3.06
CA ASP A 53 13.35 -31.86 -2.15
C ASP A 53 12.62 -30.51 -2.12
N VAL A 54 12.90 -29.71 -1.10
CA VAL A 54 12.33 -28.37 -0.99
C VAL A 54 12.92 -27.49 -2.10
N PRO A 55 12.10 -26.92 -3.00
CA PRO A 55 12.60 -26.05 -4.05
C PRO A 55 13.05 -24.71 -3.44
N ALA A 56 14.06 -24.08 -4.06
CA ALA A 56 14.24 -22.65 -3.88
C ALA A 56 13.01 -21.93 -4.45
N VAL A 57 12.43 -21.03 -3.66
CA VAL A 57 11.29 -20.20 -4.04
C VAL A 57 11.71 -18.76 -3.87
N ARG A 58 11.29 -17.89 -4.79
CA ARG A 58 11.49 -16.46 -4.69
C ARG A 58 10.19 -15.74 -5.00
N HIS A 59 9.80 -14.82 -4.13
CA HIS A 59 8.72 -13.90 -4.44
C HIS A 59 9.21 -12.75 -5.33
N VAL A 60 8.56 -12.55 -6.46
CA VAL A 60 8.57 -11.28 -7.18
C VAL A 60 7.47 -10.43 -6.58
N ALA A 61 7.85 -9.59 -5.62
CA ALA A 61 6.92 -8.73 -4.90
C ALA A 61 6.14 -7.83 -5.87
N PRO A 62 4.82 -7.70 -5.69
CA PRO A 62 4.05 -6.72 -6.44
C PRO A 62 4.51 -5.32 -6.04
N LEU A 63 4.35 -4.36 -6.95
CA LEU A 63 4.71 -2.97 -6.68
C LEU A 63 3.89 -2.40 -5.50
N ASP A 64 4.43 -1.42 -4.79
CA ASP A 64 3.72 -0.68 -3.73
C ASP A 64 2.56 0.16 -4.27
N GLY A 65 1.42 0.18 -3.58
CA GLY A 65 0.22 0.82 -4.10
C GLY A 65 -0.84 1.16 -3.05
N PRO A 66 -1.83 1.97 -3.39
CA PRO A 66 -2.93 2.32 -2.49
C PRO A 66 -3.84 1.13 -2.15
N VAL A 67 -4.50 1.24 -0.99
CA VAL A 67 -5.63 0.38 -0.62
C VAL A 67 -6.70 0.37 -1.72
N GLY A 68 -7.24 -0.82 -2.00
CA GLY A 68 -8.25 -1.08 -3.02
C GLY A 68 -7.69 -1.55 -4.36
N GLU A 69 -6.39 -1.41 -4.58
CA GLU A 69 -5.76 -1.88 -5.82
C GLU A 69 -5.52 -3.40 -5.81
N THR A 70 -5.62 -4.03 -6.98
CA THR A 70 -5.27 -5.45 -7.17
C THR A 70 -4.07 -5.53 -8.10
N ARG A 71 -3.04 -6.26 -7.69
CA ARG A 71 -1.80 -6.42 -8.45
C ARG A 71 -1.42 -7.88 -8.63
N ASP A 72 -0.70 -8.14 -9.71
CA ASP A 72 -0.14 -9.46 -10.00
C ASP A 72 1.18 -9.63 -9.24
N ALA A 73 1.29 -10.73 -8.51
CA ALA A 73 2.50 -11.22 -7.86
C ALA A 73 2.92 -12.54 -8.52
N ARG A 74 4.23 -12.84 -8.49
CA ARG A 74 4.76 -14.08 -9.06
C ARG A 74 5.67 -14.80 -8.09
N LEU A 75 5.60 -16.13 -8.12
CA LEU A 75 6.57 -17.02 -7.48
C LEU A 75 7.46 -17.63 -8.56
N GLU A 76 8.76 -17.41 -8.42
CA GLU A 76 9.79 -18.08 -9.19
C GLU A 76 10.28 -19.30 -8.41
N PHE A 77 10.63 -20.38 -9.12
CA PHE A 77 11.06 -21.64 -8.52
C PHE A 77 12.39 -22.11 -9.12
N GLY A 78 13.17 -22.89 -8.36
CA GLY A 78 14.35 -23.57 -8.89
C GLY A 78 15.52 -22.62 -9.20
N ALA A 79 16.20 -22.85 -10.34
CA ALA A 79 17.40 -22.10 -10.72
C ALA A 79 17.16 -20.58 -10.85
N GLU A 80 15.98 -20.20 -11.34
CA GLU A 80 15.55 -18.79 -11.44
C GLU A 80 15.49 -18.12 -10.06
N ALA A 81 15.02 -18.85 -9.03
CA ALA A 81 14.98 -18.37 -7.65
C ALA A 81 16.36 -18.37 -6.96
N ALA A 82 17.20 -19.36 -7.24
CA ALA A 82 18.48 -19.58 -6.55
C ALA A 82 19.64 -18.70 -7.06
N ARG A 83 19.51 -18.00 -8.21
CA ARG A 83 20.60 -17.27 -8.89
C ARG A 83 21.91 -18.07 -8.99
N SER A 84 21.81 -19.40 -9.11
CA SER A 84 22.95 -20.32 -9.16
C SER A 84 22.84 -21.23 -10.38
N ASP A 85 23.96 -21.46 -11.09
CA ASP A 85 24.12 -22.41 -12.21
C ASP A 85 24.07 -23.88 -11.75
N GLY A 86 23.19 -24.21 -10.81
CA GLY A 86 22.95 -25.57 -10.33
C GLY A 86 22.09 -26.36 -11.32
N ALA A 87 22.33 -27.67 -11.38
CA ALA A 87 21.54 -28.60 -12.19
C ALA A 87 20.03 -28.40 -11.93
N ALA A 88 19.25 -28.31 -13.01
CA ALA A 88 17.81 -28.13 -12.94
C ALA A 88 17.19 -29.21 -12.04
N SER A 89 16.61 -28.80 -10.90
CA SER A 89 15.82 -29.70 -10.07
C SER A 89 14.67 -30.28 -10.92
N PRO A 90 14.36 -31.57 -10.79
CA PRO A 90 13.27 -32.17 -11.54
C PRO A 90 11.95 -31.47 -11.20
N SER A 91 11.13 -31.23 -12.23
CA SER A 91 9.83 -30.62 -12.04
C SER A 91 8.84 -31.60 -11.40
N PHE A 92 7.89 -31.06 -10.63
CA PHE A 92 6.87 -31.85 -9.97
C PHE A 92 5.55 -31.07 -9.88
N LEU A 93 4.45 -31.81 -9.79
CA LEU A 93 3.13 -31.22 -9.62
C LEU A 93 2.90 -30.90 -8.14
N ALA A 94 2.56 -29.65 -7.86
CA ALA A 94 2.20 -29.20 -6.52
C ALA A 94 1.00 -28.24 -6.55
N ASP A 95 0.21 -28.31 -5.49
CA ASP A 95 -0.75 -27.28 -5.15
C ASP A 95 -0.01 -26.22 -4.31
N VAL A 96 0.10 -25.01 -4.84
CA VAL A 96 0.83 -23.88 -4.25
C VAL A 96 -0.16 -22.97 -3.54
N ARG A 97 0.04 -22.75 -2.24
CA ARG A 97 -0.74 -21.81 -1.45
C ARG A 97 0.18 -20.76 -0.85
N VAL A 98 -0.08 -19.51 -1.18
CA VAL A 98 0.61 -18.36 -0.59
C VAL A 98 -0.19 -17.88 0.60
N ARG A 99 0.42 -17.87 1.78
CA ARG A 99 -0.18 -17.19 2.94
C ARG A 99 -0.03 -15.69 2.76
N VAL A 100 -1.03 -14.94 3.18
CA VAL A 100 -1.02 -13.47 3.10
C VAL A 100 -1.41 -12.91 4.46
N ASP A 101 -0.84 -11.76 4.79
CA ASP A 101 -1.20 -10.98 5.98
C ASP A 101 -2.69 -10.56 5.96
N GLU A 102 -3.29 -10.28 7.13
CA GLU A 102 -4.68 -9.83 7.27
C GLU A 102 -5.02 -8.55 6.47
N GLY A 103 -4.02 -7.76 6.09
CA GLY A 103 -4.17 -6.57 5.26
C GLY A 103 -4.21 -6.83 3.75
N LEU A 104 -4.10 -8.08 3.31
CA LEU A 104 -4.05 -8.49 1.91
C LEU A 104 -5.08 -9.59 1.65
N ASP A 105 -5.74 -9.52 0.50
CA ASP A 105 -6.51 -10.65 -0.01
C ASP A 105 -5.72 -11.37 -1.09
N GLY A 106 -5.35 -12.61 -0.81
CA GLY A 106 -4.67 -13.51 -1.73
C GLY A 106 -5.60 -14.57 -2.34
N PRO A 107 -5.03 -15.53 -3.09
CA PRO A 107 -5.79 -16.64 -3.65
C PRO A 107 -6.39 -17.52 -2.54
N THR A 108 -7.72 -17.68 -2.56
CA THR A 108 -8.45 -18.47 -1.56
C THR A 108 -8.30 -19.99 -1.77
N ALA A 109 -8.02 -20.40 -3.01
CA ALA A 109 -7.76 -21.77 -3.40
C ALA A 109 -6.28 -21.92 -3.80
N PRO A 110 -5.67 -23.10 -3.56
CA PRO A 110 -4.31 -23.33 -4.02
C PRO A 110 -4.25 -23.32 -5.56
N VAL A 111 -3.13 -22.83 -6.09
CA VAL A 111 -2.85 -22.83 -7.52
C VAL A 111 -2.09 -24.10 -7.86
N ARG A 112 -2.68 -24.97 -8.68
CA ARG A 112 -2.02 -26.19 -9.14
C ARG A 112 -1.01 -25.84 -10.24
N ALA A 113 0.25 -26.18 -10.03
CA ALA A 113 1.33 -25.82 -10.95
C ALA A 113 2.39 -26.92 -11.08
N SER A 114 3.11 -26.89 -12.20
CA SER A 114 4.36 -27.62 -12.38
C SER A 114 5.50 -26.78 -11.81
N VAL A 115 5.92 -27.10 -10.60
CA VAL A 115 7.00 -26.39 -9.91
C VAL A 115 8.33 -26.72 -10.58
N GLY A 116 9.15 -25.70 -10.84
CA GLY A 116 10.48 -25.83 -11.47
C GLY A 116 10.48 -25.69 -12.99
N THR A 117 9.34 -25.42 -13.63
CA THR A 117 9.27 -25.12 -15.07
C THR A 117 8.88 -23.68 -15.38
N GLU A 118 7.82 -23.18 -14.73
CA GLU A 118 7.27 -21.86 -14.99
C GLU A 118 6.93 -21.14 -13.68
N PRO A 119 6.97 -19.80 -13.66
CA PRO A 119 6.57 -19.03 -12.49
C PRO A 119 5.06 -19.13 -12.25
N VAL A 120 4.66 -19.17 -10.99
CA VAL A 120 3.25 -19.16 -10.59
C VAL A 120 2.79 -17.73 -10.35
N SER A 121 1.86 -17.27 -11.17
CA SER A 121 1.26 -15.94 -11.03
C SER A 121 -0.04 -15.99 -10.23
N TYR A 122 -0.24 -15.02 -9.34
CA TYR A 122 -1.45 -14.87 -8.56
C TYR A 122 -1.77 -13.39 -8.34
N ARG A 123 -3.04 -13.10 -8.06
CA ARG A 123 -3.50 -11.73 -7.77
C ARG A 123 -3.57 -11.50 -6.28
N VAL A 124 -3.18 -10.30 -5.85
CA VAL A 124 -3.28 -9.82 -4.48
C VAL A 124 -4.02 -8.50 -4.47
N THR A 125 -5.04 -8.38 -3.63
CA THR A 125 -5.78 -7.12 -3.44
C THR A 125 -5.35 -6.48 -2.13
N TYR A 126 -5.00 -5.20 -2.17
CA TYR A 126 -4.57 -4.44 -0.99
C TYR A 126 -5.78 -3.97 -0.19
N ARG A 127 -5.94 -4.48 1.04
CA ARG A 127 -7.12 -4.19 1.88
C ARG A 127 -6.83 -3.21 3.01
N ARG A 128 -5.66 -3.31 3.64
CA ARG A 128 -5.27 -2.44 4.76
C ARG A 128 -3.90 -1.81 4.50
N ARG A 129 -3.79 -0.51 4.77
CA ARG A 129 -2.54 0.26 4.58
C ARG A 129 -1.45 -0.18 5.57
N GLY A 130 -0.20 0.12 5.25
CA GLY A 130 0.99 -0.27 6.03
C GLY A 130 1.87 -1.28 5.31
N GLU A 131 2.93 -1.70 6.00
CA GLU A 131 3.82 -2.76 5.52
C GLU A 131 3.12 -4.10 5.66
N ARG A 132 3.04 -4.85 4.55
CA ARG A 132 2.32 -6.12 4.47
C ARG A 132 3.24 -7.21 3.95
N THR A 133 2.99 -8.44 4.39
CA THR A 133 3.84 -9.58 4.06
C THR A 133 3.07 -10.60 3.22
N LEU A 134 3.71 -11.05 2.15
CA LEU A 134 3.35 -12.20 1.34
C LEU A 134 4.23 -13.37 1.74
N GLY A 135 3.66 -14.56 1.85
CA GLY A 135 4.32 -15.76 2.36
C GLY A 135 4.05 -16.00 3.85
N PRO A 136 4.53 -17.12 4.41
CA PRO A 136 5.30 -18.19 3.75
C PRO A 136 4.48 -18.98 2.72
N VAL A 137 5.16 -19.81 1.91
CA VAL A 137 4.53 -20.61 0.85
C VAL A 137 4.32 -22.05 1.32
N ASP A 138 3.07 -22.50 1.30
CA ASP A 138 2.72 -23.91 1.50
C ASP A 138 2.70 -24.63 0.15
N LEU A 139 3.45 -25.73 0.05
CA LEU A 139 3.50 -26.59 -1.13
C LEU A 139 2.94 -27.97 -0.77
N THR A 140 1.92 -28.43 -1.50
CA THR A 140 1.42 -29.79 -1.40
C THR A 140 1.75 -30.54 -2.68
N VAL A 141 2.80 -31.36 -2.64
CA VAL A 141 3.26 -32.15 -3.77
C VAL A 141 2.38 -33.39 -3.91
N THR A 142 1.98 -33.72 -5.14
CA THR A 142 1.18 -34.90 -5.45
C THR A 142 1.87 -35.74 -6.52
N ASP A 143 1.86 -37.07 -6.42
CA ASP A 143 2.40 -37.96 -7.45
C ASP A 143 1.53 -37.99 -8.73
N VAL A 144 2.04 -38.59 -9.82
CA VAL A 144 1.31 -38.65 -11.11
C VAL A 144 -0.01 -39.44 -11.02
N PHE A 145 -0.08 -40.45 -10.16
CA PHE A 145 -1.28 -41.25 -9.94
C PHE A 145 -2.22 -40.63 -8.89
N GLY A 146 -1.77 -39.60 -8.17
CA GLY A 146 -2.51 -38.91 -7.12
C GLY A 146 -2.83 -39.80 -5.92
N LEU A 147 -1.97 -40.75 -5.60
CA LEU A 147 -2.07 -41.72 -4.50
C LEU A 147 -1.47 -41.17 -3.19
N PHE A 148 -0.40 -40.38 -3.29
CA PHE A 148 0.34 -39.81 -2.19
C PHE A 148 0.46 -38.29 -2.33
N GLU A 149 0.49 -37.63 -1.18
CA GLU A 149 0.78 -36.21 -1.08
C GLU A 149 1.86 -35.96 -0.02
N ARG A 150 2.64 -34.88 -0.19
CA ARG A 150 3.63 -34.42 0.79
C ARG A 150 3.55 -32.92 0.94
N GLY A 151 3.28 -32.48 2.17
CA GLY A 151 3.29 -31.08 2.55
C GLY A 151 4.70 -30.58 2.87
N MET A 152 5.04 -29.42 2.33
CA MET A 152 6.27 -28.67 2.60
C MET A 152 5.91 -27.20 2.83
N VAL A 153 6.63 -26.54 3.74
CA VAL A 153 6.51 -25.09 3.96
C VAL A 153 7.85 -24.48 3.57
N VAL A 154 7.81 -23.47 2.71
CA VAL A 154 8.97 -22.69 2.33
C VAL A 154 8.87 -21.35 3.02
N ASP A 155 9.83 -21.06 3.90
CA ASP A 155 9.92 -19.82 4.66
C ASP A 155 10.51 -18.70 3.80
N GLU A 156 9.83 -18.43 2.69
CA GLU A 156 10.16 -17.34 1.76
C GLU A 156 9.03 -16.31 1.84
N THR A 157 9.40 -15.06 2.11
CA THR A 157 8.45 -13.96 2.28
C THR A 157 8.85 -12.73 1.48
N ALA A 158 7.87 -11.96 1.01
CA ALA A 158 8.08 -10.64 0.41
C ALA A 158 7.28 -9.57 1.15
N ALA A 159 7.89 -8.39 1.30
CA ALA A 159 7.21 -7.21 1.84
C ALA A 159 6.64 -6.34 0.71
N VAL A 160 5.48 -5.72 0.97
CA VAL A 160 4.86 -4.71 0.11
C VAL A 160 4.31 -3.58 0.96
N THR A 161 4.53 -2.34 0.53
CA THR A 161 4.00 -1.15 1.20
C THR A 161 2.66 -0.78 0.61
N VAL A 162 1.60 -0.87 1.41
CA VAL A 162 0.25 -0.45 1.02
C VAL A 162 0.01 0.98 1.52
N TYR A 163 -0.22 1.90 0.58
CA TYR A 163 -0.46 3.30 0.89
C TYR A 163 -1.91 3.58 1.31
N PRO A 164 -2.16 4.57 2.17
CA PRO A 164 -3.53 5.00 2.44
C PRO A 164 -4.21 5.50 1.15
N PRO A 165 -5.55 5.43 1.07
CA PRO A 165 -6.28 6.06 -0.03
C PRO A 165 -5.94 7.55 -0.15
N ARG A 166 -5.97 8.08 -1.37
CA ARG A 166 -5.85 9.52 -1.62
C ARG A 166 -7.21 10.10 -1.99
N ASP A 167 -7.61 11.18 -1.34
CA ASP A 167 -8.80 11.94 -1.72
C ASP A 167 -8.42 13.32 -2.25
N ALA A 168 -9.37 13.92 -2.96
CA ALA A 168 -9.23 15.29 -3.43
C ALA A 168 -9.37 16.28 -2.27
N VAL A 169 -8.52 17.30 -2.26
CA VAL A 169 -8.63 18.45 -1.37
C VAL A 169 -8.98 19.68 -2.21
N PRO A 170 -10.05 20.43 -1.88
CA PRO A 170 -10.51 21.51 -2.76
C PRO A 170 -9.56 22.71 -2.73
N ALA A 171 -9.40 23.37 -3.87
CA ALA A 171 -8.33 24.34 -4.10
C ALA A 171 -8.33 25.52 -3.12
N ARG A 172 -9.51 25.96 -2.65
CA ARG A 172 -9.59 27.05 -1.66
C ARG A 172 -8.93 26.70 -0.33
N PHE A 173 -8.96 25.43 0.09
CA PHE A 173 -8.33 25.00 1.34
C PHE A 173 -6.82 24.90 1.17
N ARG A 174 -6.34 24.35 0.05
CA ARG A 174 -4.90 24.31 -0.26
C ARG A 174 -4.28 25.71 -0.30
N ARG A 175 -4.97 26.65 -0.95
CA ARG A 175 -4.57 28.06 -0.97
C ARG A 175 -4.60 28.71 0.41
N ALA A 176 -5.58 28.40 1.25
CA ALA A 176 -5.65 28.95 2.61
C ALA A 176 -4.47 28.48 3.48
N VAL A 177 -4.10 27.21 3.37
CA VAL A 177 -2.91 26.64 4.05
C VAL A 177 -1.64 27.34 3.57
N HIS A 178 -1.47 27.47 2.26
CA HIS A 178 -0.29 28.15 1.70
C HIS A 178 -0.23 29.66 1.99
N ALA A 179 -1.38 30.33 2.02
CA ALA A 179 -1.45 31.77 2.25
C ALA A 179 -1.19 32.14 3.71
N ALA A 180 -1.47 31.24 4.67
CA ALA A 180 -1.12 31.43 6.07
C ALA A 180 0.41 31.47 6.26
N ASP A 181 1.14 30.55 5.63
CA ASP A 181 2.61 30.53 5.57
C ASP A 181 3.17 31.83 4.95
N ALA A 182 2.63 32.27 3.81
CA ALA A 182 3.08 33.52 3.18
C ALA A 182 2.92 34.78 4.08
N LEU A 183 1.94 34.79 4.98
CA LEU A 183 1.76 35.87 5.97
C LEU A 183 2.73 35.75 7.15
N ASP A 184 3.07 34.53 7.56
CA ASP A 184 4.02 34.28 8.64
C ASP A 184 5.47 34.53 8.18
N VAL A 185 5.84 34.05 7.00
CA VAL A 185 7.09 34.40 6.29
C VAL A 185 7.23 35.91 6.10
N SER A 186 6.13 36.65 5.92
CA SER A 186 6.17 38.13 5.84
C SER A 186 6.52 38.77 7.18
N ARG A 187 6.09 38.20 8.31
CA ARG A 187 6.46 38.65 9.66
C ARG A 187 7.87 38.23 10.02
N GLU A 188 8.29 37.03 9.65
CA GLU A 188 9.64 36.51 9.90
C GLU A 188 10.67 37.16 8.94
N ARG A 189 10.24 37.70 7.79
CA ARG A 189 11.02 38.68 6.99
C ARG A 189 11.26 40.00 7.72
N GLU A 190 10.55 40.31 8.78
CA GLU A 190 10.87 41.45 9.66
C GLU A 190 11.92 41.07 10.71
N GLU A 191 12.19 39.77 10.92
CA GLU A 191 13.21 39.29 11.84
C GLU A 191 14.59 39.26 11.17
N PHE A 192 15.44 40.17 11.63
CA PHE A 192 16.83 40.28 11.20
C PHE A 192 17.63 39.05 11.68
N ASP A 193 18.24 38.32 10.75
CA ASP A 193 19.10 37.16 11.07
C ASP A 193 20.58 37.59 11.14
N ARG A 194 21.15 38.07 10.03
CA ARG A 194 22.55 38.50 9.98
C ARG A 194 22.84 39.55 8.90
N LEU A 195 24.03 40.13 8.97
CA LEU A 195 24.55 41.05 7.95
C LEU A 195 25.51 40.30 7.02
N ARG A 196 25.30 40.40 5.70
CA ARG A 196 26.22 39.85 4.69
C ARG A 196 26.61 40.87 3.64
N GLU A 197 27.68 40.57 2.90
CA GLU A 197 28.10 41.39 1.77
C GLU A 197 27.04 41.36 0.65
N TYR A 198 26.81 42.52 0.04
CA TYR A 198 25.91 42.70 -1.09
C TYR A 198 26.38 41.87 -2.29
N THR A 199 25.48 41.04 -2.81
CA THR A 199 25.64 40.34 -4.08
C THR A 199 24.73 40.98 -5.11
N ARG A 200 25.21 41.08 -6.36
CA ARG A 200 24.42 41.59 -7.48
C ARG A 200 23.14 40.76 -7.65
N GLY A 201 22.00 41.36 -7.34
CA GLY A 201 20.69 40.69 -7.29
C GLY A 201 19.94 40.97 -5.99
N ASP A 202 20.63 41.40 -4.95
CA ASP A 202 20.02 41.78 -3.68
C ASP A 202 19.20 43.07 -3.81
N ALA A 203 18.07 43.11 -3.12
CA ALA A 203 17.17 44.23 -3.19
C ALA A 203 17.76 45.44 -2.44
N VAL A 204 17.76 46.60 -3.10
CA VAL A 204 18.37 47.84 -2.58
C VAL A 204 17.73 48.31 -1.26
N ARG A 205 16.47 47.96 -1.02
CA ARG A 205 15.75 48.27 0.22
C ARG A 205 16.32 47.56 1.45
N ASP A 206 17.05 46.46 1.26
CA ASP A 206 17.57 45.63 2.34
C ASP A 206 19.02 46.02 2.70
N VAL A 207 19.57 47.05 2.03
CA VAL A 207 20.90 47.60 2.32
C VAL A 207 20.91 48.29 3.69
N HIS A 208 21.84 47.86 4.55
CA HIS A 208 22.03 48.45 5.87
C HIS A 208 22.94 49.68 5.78
N TRP A 209 22.40 50.83 5.34
CA TRP A 209 23.15 52.07 5.11
C TRP A 209 24.03 52.51 6.29
N ALA A 210 23.59 52.31 7.54
CA ALA A 210 24.38 52.68 8.71
C ALA A 210 25.65 51.81 8.91
N THR A 211 25.68 50.59 8.36
CA THR A 211 26.86 49.70 8.40
C THR A 211 27.72 49.94 7.17
N THR A 212 27.10 50.09 6.00
CA THR A 212 27.74 50.51 4.74
C THR A 212 28.40 51.88 4.85
N ALA A 213 27.91 52.79 5.70
CA ALA A 213 28.56 54.09 5.91
C ALA A 213 29.81 53.99 6.78
N LYS A 214 29.96 52.90 7.55
CA LYS A 214 31.10 52.67 8.47
C LYS A 214 32.13 51.69 7.89
N ARG A 215 31.79 50.99 6.82
CA ARG A 215 32.65 50.01 6.14
C ARG A 215 32.68 50.33 4.65
N ASP A 216 33.81 50.23 3.98
CA ASP A 216 33.92 50.43 2.52
C ASP A 216 33.30 49.27 1.69
N GLU A 217 32.33 48.55 2.25
CA GLU A 217 31.62 47.41 1.67
C GLU A 217 30.10 47.59 1.86
N VAL A 218 29.31 47.32 0.81
CA VAL A 218 27.84 47.39 0.90
C VAL A 218 27.34 46.14 1.61
N VAL A 219 26.66 46.34 2.73
CA VAL A 219 26.15 45.25 3.56
C VAL A 219 24.63 45.21 3.48
N VAL A 220 24.07 44.01 3.34
CA VAL A 220 22.63 43.75 3.24
C VAL A 220 22.17 43.00 4.49
N LYS A 221 20.98 43.35 4.99
CA LYS A 221 20.27 42.56 6.02
C LYS A 221 19.76 41.27 5.39
N GLU A 222 20.21 40.14 5.88
CA GLU A 222 19.64 38.84 5.59
C GLU A 222 18.60 38.52 6.66
N PHE A 223 17.41 38.11 6.25
CA PHE A 223 16.28 37.82 7.14
C PHE A 223 16.09 36.30 7.28
N ALA A 224 15.62 35.84 8.44
CA ALA A 224 15.44 34.41 8.72
C ALA A 224 14.57 33.70 7.65
N ALA A 225 13.52 34.38 7.23
CA ALA A 225 12.58 33.95 6.20
C ALA A 225 13.18 33.77 4.78
N GLU A 226 14.33 34.36 4.45
CA GLU A 226 14.98 34.12 3.13
C GLU A 226 15.71 32.78 3.05
N THR A 227 16.09 32.23 4.21
CA THR A 227 16.67 30.89 4.32
C THR A 227 15.58 29.81 4.42
N ALA A 228 14.40 30.17 4.96
CA ALA A 228 13.21 29.31 4.99
C ALA A 228 12.55 29.25 3.61
N ARG A 229 12.79 28.15 2.89
CA ARG A 229 12.04 27.85 1.65
C ARG A 229 10.56 27.63 2.02
N ASN A 230 9.66 28.58 1.71
CA ASN A 230 8.18 28.48 1.63
C ASN A 230 7.65 27.02 1.68
N ARG A 231 7.54 26.46 2.88
CA ARG A 231 7.34 25.02 3.15
C ARG A 231 6.29 24.90 4.22
N VAL A 232 5.27 24.11 3.91
CA VAL A 232 4.17 23.87 4.85
C VAL A 232 4.52 22.73 5.79
N THR A 233 4.42 22.98 7.10
CA THR A 233 4.59 21.96 8.15
C THR A 233 3.25 21.36 8.53
N ILE A 234 3.17 20.03 8.52
CA ILE A 234 1.98 19.24 8.82
C ILE A 234 2.30 18.30 9.98
N ALA A 235 1.69 18.52 11.14
CA ALA A 235 1.77 17.60 12.27
C ALA A 235 0.47 16.81 12.39
N GLY A 236 0.54 15.57 12.85
CA GLY A 236 -0.65 14.73 12.94
C GLY A 236 -0.67 13.78 14.12
N GLY A 237 -1.87 13.55 14.66
CA GLY A 237 -2.08 12.65 15.78
C GLY A 237 -3.49 12.06 15.81
N THR A 238 -3.63 10.96 16.54
CA THR A 238 -4.92 10.38 16.87
C THR A 238 -5.35 10.87 18.24
N ALA A 239 -6.55 11.44 18.35
CA ALA A 239 -7.14 11.72 19.65
C ALA A 239 -7.65 10.41 20.25
N VAL A 240 -7.17 10.07 21.45
CA VAL A 240 -7.83 9.05 22.25
C VAL A 240 -9.03 9.73 22.89
N SER A 241 -10.24 9.39 22.46
CA SER A 241 -11.44 9.77 23.21
C SER A 241 -11.36 9.15 24.60
N GLY A 242 -10.84 9.89 25.58
CA GLY A 242 -11.20 9.69 26.97
C GLY A 242 -12.70 9.90 27.06
N GLY A 243 -13.43 8.85 27.45
CA GLY A 243 -14.88 8.91 27.55
C GLY A 243 -15.31 9.94 28.58
N ASP A 244 -15.71 11.11 28.11
CA ASP A 244 -16.61 12.03 28.80
C ASP A 244 -17.06 13.11 27.80
N GLY A 245 -18.29 12.99 27.28
CA GLY A 245 -18.86 14.01 26.41
C GLY A 245 -20.03 13.53 25.54
N VAL A 246 -21.21 13.44 26.17
CA VAL A 246 -22.56 13.62 25.60
C VAL A 246 -22.80 13.03 24.20
N ALA A 247 -23.57 11.94 24.15
CA ALA A 247 -24.20 11.39 22.95
C ALA A 247 -25.11 12.44 22.27
N GLY A 248 -24.52 13.28 21.43
CA GLY A 248 -25.22 14.02 20.40
C GLY A 248 -25.49 13.08 19.24
N PHE A 249 -26.76 12.86 18.91
CA PHE A 249 -27.18 12.21 17.67
C PHE A 249 -26.70 13.04 16.47
N GLY A 250 -25.47 12.78 16.02
CA GLY A 250 -24.95 13.20 14.73
C GLY A 250 -25.12 12.04 13.74
N THR A 251 -25.81 12.29 12.64
CA THR A 251 -25.98 11.35 11.54
C THR A 251 -24.61 10.98 10.97
N ALA A 252 -24.06 9.84 11.40
CA ALA A 252 -22.90 9.24 10.79
C ALA A 252 -23.27 8.82 9.36
N ASP A 253 -22.59 9.45 8.40
CA ASP A 253 -22.47 9.00 7.02
C ASP A 253 -21.90 7.58 7.03
N ARG A 254 -22.79 6.59 7.08
CA ARG A 254 -22.47 5.18 7.00
C ARG A 254 -22.06 4.93 5.54
N GLY A 255 -20.78 5.15 5.24
CA GLY A 255 -20.23 4.85 3.92
C GLY A 255 -20.60 3.42 3.51
N ASP A 256 -20.91 3.23 2.22
CA ASP A 256 -21.35 1.97 1.57
C ASP A 256 -20.31 0.82 1.60
N GLY A 257 -19.43 0.77 2.61
CA GLY A 257 -18.47 -0.30 2.83
C GLY A 257 -19.03 -1.41 3.73
N PRO A 258 -18.50 -2.64 3.63
CA PRO A 258 -18.78 -3.69 4.60
C PRO A 258 -18.44 -3.22 6.02
N PRO A 259 -19.13 -3.73 7.06
CA PRO A 259 -18.90 -3.34 8.45
C PRO A 259 -17.43 -3.49 8.80
N ASP A 260 -16.91 -2.46 9.45
CA ASP A 260 -15.50 -2.33 9.75
C ASP A 260 -15.18 -2.97 11.11
N ASP A 261 -14.70 -4.23 11.11
CA ASP A 261 -14.33 -4.97 12.34
C ASP A 261 -13.04 -4.42 13.03
N ARG A 262 -12.59 -3.20 12.69
CA ARG A 262 -11.39 -2.57 13.23
C ARG A 262 -11.62 -1.99 14.63
N THR A 263 -10.57 -2.00 15.44
CA THR A 263 -10.55 -1.24 16.71
C THR A 263 -10.64 0.27 16.42
N PRO A 264 -11.37 1.07 17.21
CA PRO A 264 -11.50 2.52 17.01
C PRO A 264 -10.17 3.26 16.85
N THR A 265 -9.12 2.86 17.59
CA THR A 265 -7.77 3.43 17.48
C THR A 265 -7.08 3.14 16.16
N ALA A 266 -7.31 1.96 15.57
CA ALA A 266 -6.80 1.64 14.24
C ALA A 266 -7.53 2.45 13.16
N ALA A 267 -8.86 2.58 13.29
CA ALA A 267 -9.67 3.42 12.41
C ALA A 267 -9.27 4.90 12.47
N ALA A 268 -8.97 5.43 13.66
CA ALA A 268 -8.42 6.78 13.83
C ALA A 268 -7.07 6.94 13.12
N ALA A 269 -6.17 5.96 13.24
CA ALA A 269 -4.91 5.98 12.50
C ALA A 269 -5.12 5.89 10.98
N ASP A 270 -6.16 5.19 10.51
CA ASP A 270 -6.67 5.18 9.12
C ASP A 270 -7.15 6.55 8.64
N GLY A 271 -7.93 7.24 9.46
CA GLY A 271 -8.30 8.63 9.22
C GLY A 271 -7.07 9.54 9.11
N LEU A 272 -6.14 9.43 10.07
CA LEU A 272 -4.94 10.27 10.14
C LEU A 272 -4.06 10.13 8.90
N ALA A 273 -3.70 8.91 8.54
CA ALA A 273 -2.84 8.64 7.38
C ALA A 273 -3.48 9.11 6.07
N ARG A 274 -4.79 8.86 5.90
CA ARG A 274 -5.55 9.24 4.70
C ARG A 274 -5.67 10.75 4.55
N ALA A 275 -6.02 11.45 5.62
CA ALA A 275 -6.13 12.91 5.62
C ALA A 275 -4.77 13.56 5.35
N THR A 276 -3.73 13.13 6.07
CA THR A 276 -2.38 13.66 5.91
C THR A 276 -1.83 13.43 4.51
N ALA A 277 -1.92 12.20 3.98
CA ALA A 277 -1.50 11.90 2.62
C ALA A 277 -2.25 12.75 1.59
N SER A 278 -3.55 12.97 1.79
CA SER A 278 -4.37 13.75 0.85
C SER A 278 -3.95 15.22 0.80
N ILE A 279 -3.75 15.88 1.95
CA ILE A 279 -3.32 17.29 1.98
C ILE A 279 -1.86 17.44 1.54
N ALA A 280 -0.95 16.60 2.04
CA ALA A 280 0.47 16.69 1.72
C ALA A 280 0.74 16.45 0.23
N LEU A 281 0.12 15.43 -0.37
CA LEU A 281 0.23 15.21 -1.81
C LEU A 281 -0.41 16.34 -2.60
N ALA A 282 -1.56 16.87 -2.18
CA ALA A 282 -2.18 17.97 -2.90
C ALA A 282 -1.33 19.26 -2.89
N LEU A 283 -0.58 19.52 -1.82
CA LEU A 283 0.40 20.62 -1.75
C LEU A 283 1.63 20.35 -2.62
N LEU A 284 2.16 19.12 -2.61
CA LEU A 284 3.27 18.72 -3.49
C LEU A 284 2.87 18.79 -4.98
N ASP A 285 1.61 18.50 -5.30
CA ASP A 285 1.03 18.64 -6.64
C ASP A 285 0.97 20.11 -7.07
N ASP A 286 0.75 21.03 -6.12
CA ASP A 286 0.78 22.48 -6.32
C ASP A 286 2.22 23.06 -6.30
N GLY A 287 3.24 22.21 -6.17
CA GLY A 287 4.65 22.63 -6.15
C GLY A 287 5.14 23.16 -4.80
N VAL A 288 4.37 22.98 -3.73
CA VAL A 288 4.70 23.43 -2.38
C VAL A 288 5.43 22.29 -1.64
N PRO A 289 6.69 22.48 -1.19
CA PRO A 289 7.37 21.50 -0.36
C PRO A 289 6.67 21.38 1.00
N VAL A 290 6.72 20.18 1.60
CA VAL A 290 6.05 19.90 2.87
C VAL A 290 6.99 19.23 3.86
N GLU A 291 6.87 19.59 5.12
CA GLU A 291 7.37 18.81 6.25
C GLU A 291 6.20 18.10 6.91
N VAL A 292 6.30 16.79 7.10
CA VAL A 292 5.23 15.98 7.68
C VAL A 292 5.78 15.26 8.90
N GLU A 293 5.12 15.44 10.04
CA GLU A 293 5.42 14.77 11.30
C GLU A 293 4.21 13.96 11.77
N LEU A 294 4.40 12.65 11.89
CA LEU A 294 3.38 11.68 12.29
C LEU A 294 3.96 10.77 13.38
N PRO A 295 3.13 9.97 14.08
CA PRO A 295 3.60 9.03 15.09
C PRO A 295 4.70 8.05 14.62
N ALA A 296 4.77 7.75 13.32
CA ALA A 296 5.82 6.90 12.75
C ALA A 296 7.14 7.63 12.41
N GLY A 297 7.22 8.95 12.57
CA GLY A 297 8.41 9.76 12.31
C GLY A 297 8.13 11.04 11.53
N ARG A 298 9.19 11.67 11.03
CA ARG A 298 9.12 12.91 10.24
C ARG A 298 9.73 12.75 8.85
N VAL A 299 9.26 13.52 7.90
CA VAL A 299 9.82 13.57 6.54
C VAL A 299 9.75 14.98 5.95
N SER A 300 10.80 15.39 5.25
CA SER A 300 10.88 16.66 4.51
C SER A 300 10.82 16.35 3.02
N ALA A 301 9.66 16.56 2.40
CA ALA A 301 9.39 16.19 1.02
C ALA A 301 9.38 17.40 0.08
N SER A 302 10.11 17.28 -1.03
CA SER A 302 10.07 18.26 -2.14
C SER A 302 9.15 17.78 -3.26
N PRO A 303 8.57 18.69 -4.08
CA PRO A 303 7.74 18.31 -5.22
C PRO A 303 8.44 17.32 -6.16
N GLY A 304 7.68 16.32 -6.63
CA GLY A 304 8.17 15.26 -7.51
C GLY A 304 7.92 13.85 -6.96
N GLY A 305 8.26 12.83 -7.77
CA GLY A 305 7.94 11.44 -7.45
C GLY A 305 8.55 10.93 -6.14
N ARG A 306 9.78 11.36 -5.81
CA ARG A 306 10.48 10.97 -4.59
C ARG A 306 9.78 11.49 -3.33
N GLY A 307 9.48 12.79 -3.26
CA GLY A 307 8.82 13.38 -2.11
C GLY A 307 7.40 12.84 -1.90
N ARG A 308 6.66 12.61 -3.00
CA ARG A 308 5.35 11.93 -2.94
C ARG A 308 5.46 10.54 -2.30
N ARG A 309 6.45 9.74 -2.72
CA ARG A 309 6.67 8.39 -2.19
C ARG A 309 7.05 8.43 -0.71
N GLU A 310 7.96 9.32 -0.33
CA GLU A 310 8.41 9.50 1.04
C GLU A 310 7.26 9.83 2.02
N VAL A 311 6.34 10.73 1.62
CA VAL A 311 5.11 11.03 2.38
C VAL A 311 4.19 9.81 2.50
N LEU A 312 3.98 9.10 1.39
CA LEU A 312 3.11 7.92 1.35
C LEU A 312 3.65 6.78 2.21
N GLU A 313 4.96 6.53 2.21
CA GLU A 313 5.62 5.54 3.06
C GLU A 313 5.50 5.89 4.55
N LEU A 314 5.68 7.17 4.93
CA LEU A 314 5.47 7.62 6.30
C LEU A 314 4.01 7.43 6.73
N ALA A 315 3.06 7.83 5.89
CA ALA A 315 1.63 7.68 6.16
C ALA A 315 1.22 6.20 6.23
N ALA A 316 1.84 5.32 5.42
CA ALA A 316 1.60 3.88 5.47
C ALA A 316 1.97 3.30 6.85
N ARG A 317 3.16 3.64 7.37
CA ARG A 317 3.66 3.14 8.66
C ARG A 317 3.04 3.76 9.90
N THR A 318 2.33 4.89 9.73
CA THR A 318 1.77 5.62 10.87
C THR A 318 0.77 4.77 11.64
N GLY A 319 0.92 4.67 12.96
CA GLY A 319 -0.03 4.03 13.87
C GLY A 319 -0.82 5.03 14.72
N PRO A 320 -1.57 4.57 15.72
CA PRO A 320 -2.14 5.46 16.74
C PRO A 320 -1.02 6.13 17.55
N GLY A 321 -1.24 7.37 17.96
CA GLY A 321 -0.27 8.20 18.69
C GLY A 321 -0.42 9.67 18.31
N SER A 322 0.35 10.55 18.95
CA SER A 322 0.42 11.96 18.57
C SER A 322 1.85 12.33 18.21
N ALA A 323 2.00 13.14 17.17
CA ALA A 323 3.20 13.93 16.98
C ALA A 323 3.13 15.21 17.85
N PRO A 324 4.27 15.82 18.18
CA PRO A 324 4.33 17.21 18.65
C PRO A 324 3.69 18.15 17.62
N ASP A 325 3.01 19.20 18.09
CA ASP A 325 2.22 20.12 17.24
C ASP A 325 2.60 21.59 17.48
N ASP A 326 3.73 21.84 18.15
CA ASP A 326 3.96 23.13 18.80
C ASP A 326 4.02 24.31 17.80
N ASP A 327 4.37 24.07 16.53
CA ASP A 327 4.47 25.10 15.47
C ASP A 327 4.00 24.64 14.06
N ALA A 328 3.08 23.67 13.95
CA ALA A 328 2.65 23.21 12.62
C ALA A 328 1.61 24.14 11.97
N ASP A 329 1.79 24.44 10.67
CA ASP A 329 0.81 25.19 9.87
C ASP A 329 -0.55 24.47 9.80
N VAL A 330 -0.48 23.14 9.71
CA VAL A 330 -1.64 22.25 9.67
C VAL A 330 -1.48 21.13 10.68
N THR A 331 -2.35 21.10 11.68
CA THR A 331 -2.52 19.92 12.52
C THR A 331 -3.60 19.01 11.96
N VAL A 332 -3.32 17.71 11.87
CA VAL A 332 -4.32 16.67 11.53
C VAL A 332 -4.65 15.89 12.79
N VAL A 333 -5.90 15.99 13.26
CA VAL A 333 -6.37 15.20 14.40
C VAL A 333 -7.42 14.21 13.92
N ALA A 334 -7.20 12.93 14.18
CA ALA A 334 -8.15 11.87 13.82
C ALA A 334 -8.66 11.11 15.05
N ASP A 335 -9.94 10.80 15.04
CA ASP A 335 -10.63 10.01 16.05
C ASP A 335 -11.50 8.93 15.37
N ALA A 336 -12.41 8.31 16.12
CA ALA A 336 -13.30 7.28 15.60
C ALA A 336 -14.34 7.84 14.60
N ASP A 337 -14.66 9.13 14.68
CA ASP A 337 -15.68 9.79 13.85
C ASP A 337 -15.08 10.35 12.55
N GLY A 338 -13.77 10.60 12.54
CA GLY A 338 -13.01 10.93 11.34
C GLY A 338 -11.80 11.80 11.61
N ALA A 339 -11.28 12.41 10.54
CA ALA A 339 -10.14 13.32 10.61
C ALA A 339 -10.58 14.79 10.44
N ARG A 340 -9.93 15.68 11.18
CA ARG A 340 -10.10 17.13 11.11
C ARG A 340 -8.75 17.81 10.90
N PHE A 341 -8.73 18.82 10.05
CA PHE A 341 -7.59 19.72 9.91
C PHE A 341 -7.77 20.94 10.78
N ARG A 342 -6.73 21.34 11.50
CA ARG A 342 -6.66 22.58 12.27
C ARG A 342 -5.62 23.48 11.63
N THR A 343 -5.99 24.72 11.36
CA THR A 343 -5.10 25.76 10.82
C THR A 343 -5.32 27.03 11.66
N GLY A 344 -4.39 27.34 12.56
CA GLY A 344 -4.61 28.35 13.61
C GLY A 344 -5.84 28.02 14.47
N GLU A 345 -6.83 28.91 14.48
CA GLU A 345 -8.08 28.75 15.23
C GLU A 345 -9.18 27.99 14.46
N ARG A 346 -8.98 27.74 13.16
CA ARG A 346 -10.01 27.12 12.32
C ARG A 346 -9.86 25.61 12.33
N SER A 347 -10.97 24.90 12.49
CA SER A 347 -11.05 23.45 12.35
C SER A 347 -12.01 23.09 11.23
N VAL A 348 -11.60 22.20 10.33
CA VAL A 348 -12.40 21.77 9.17
C VAL A 348 -12.40 20.24 9.08
N SER A 349 -13.58 19.66 8.90
CA SER A 349 -13.76 18.22 8.69
C SER A 349 -13.15 17.77 7.36
N PHE A 350 -12.35 16.71 7.37
CA PHE A 350 -11.80 16.11 6.16
C PHE A 350 -12.91 15.53 5.27
N ALA A 351 -13.95 14.95 5.86
CA ALA A 351 -15.07 14.40 5.11
C ALA A 351 -15.82 15.50 4.33
N ASP A 352 -15.96 16.68 4.91
CA ASP A 352 -16.61 17.83 4.27
C ASP A 352 -15.77 18.35 3.11
N LEU A 353 -14.46 18.48 3.31
CA LEU A 353 -13.54 18.84 2.23
C LEU A 353 -13.59 17.86 1.07
N ARG A 354 -13.64 16.55 1.35
CA ARG A 354 -13.75 15.52 0.32
C ARG A 354 -15.06 15.64 -0.46
N ARG A 355 -16.19 15.84 0.24
CA ARG A 355 -17.50 16.03 -0.40
C ARG A 355 -17.50 17.24 -1.33
N GLU A 356 -16.93 18.36 -0.87
CA GLU A 356 -16.83 19.57 -1.67
C GLU A 356 -15.92 19.39 -2.90
N ALA A 357 -14.76 18.74 -2.75
CA ALA A 357 -13.86 18.50 -3.88
C ALA A 357 -14.50 17.60 -4.95
N ASN A 358 -15.29 16.62 -4.51
CA ASN A 358 -16.04 15.75 -5.42
C ASN A 358 -17.14 16.53 -6.15
N ALA A 359 -17.81 17.47 -5.48
CA ALA A 359 -18.77 18.36 -6.11
C ALA A 359 -18.12 19.30 -7.15
N GLU A 360 -16.95 19.87 -6.84
CA GLU A 360 -16.17 20.69 -7.79
C GLU A 360 -15.81 19.91 -9.06
N ARG A 361 -15.38 18.65 -8.92
CA ARG A 361 -15.07 17.76 -10.06
C ARG A 361 -16.30 17.39 -10.87
N ALA A 362 -17.41 17.06 -10.21
CA ALA A 362 -18.65 16.74 -10.92
C ALA A 362 -19.16 17.93 -11.74
N ALA A 363 -19.03 19.15 -11.21
CA ALA A 363 -19.39 20.38 -11.93
C ALA A 363 -18.49 20.63 -13.15
N SER A 364 -17.18 20.41 -13.05
CA SER A 364 -16.25 20.55 -14.18
C SER A 364 -16.52 19.54 -15.30
N ASP A 365 -16.79 18.28 -14.94
CA ASP A 365 -17.08 17.21 -15.90
C ASP A 365 -18.42 17.42 -16.61
N GLY A 366 -19.43 17.93 -15.88
CA GLY A 366 -20.73 18.31 -16.45
C GLY A 366 -20.63 19.47 -17.44
N SER A 367 -19.87 20.51 -17.10
CA SER A 367 -19.64 21.66 -18.00
C SER A 367 -18.88 21.28 -19.28
N GLY A 368 -17.93 20.33 -19.17
CA GLY A 368 -17.21 19.79 -20.33
C GLY A 368 -18.11 19.03 -21.30
N ARG A 369 -19.07 18.26 -20.79
CA ARG A 369 -20.06 17.54 -21.61
C ARG A 369 -21.03 18.49 -22.34
N THR A 370 -21.53 19.52 -21.66
CA THR A 370 -22.46 20.49 -22.28
C THR A 370 -21.79 21.31 -23.42
N ARG A 371 -20.50 21.62 -23.32
CA ARG A 371 -19.78 22.30 -24.42
C ARG A 371 -19.59 21.41 -25.65
N ALA A 372 -19.27 20.12 -25.45
CA ALA A 372 -19.10 19.17 -26.56
C ALA A 372 -20.40 18.97 -27.37
N ASP A 373 -21.55 18.96 -26.70
CA ASP A 373 -22.86 18.84 -27.38
C ASP A 373 -23.26 20.12 -28.14
N THR A 374 -22.73 21.29 -27.76
CA THR A 374 -23.07 22.57 -28.42
C THR A 374 -22.26 22.79 -29.70
N GLU A 375 -21.07 22.20 -29.84
CA GLU A 375 -20.22 22.34 -31.04
C GLU A 375 -20.57 21.39 -32.20
N THR A 376 -21.48 20.43 -32.00
CA THR A 376 -21.78 19.39 -33.03
C THR A 376 -23.11 19.61 -33.77
N GLY A 377 -23.74 20.78 -33.64
CA GLY A 377 -24.91 21.16 -34.43
C GLY A 377 -24.52 21.78 -35.78
N PRO A 378 -24.84 21.20 -36.95
CA PRO A 378 -24.57 21.85 -38.23
C PRO A 378 -25.42 23.14 -38.35
N PRO A 379 -24.88 24.23 -38.93
CA PRO A 379 -25.63 25.46 -39.09
C PRO A 379 -26.82 25.25 -40.03
N GLU A 380 -28.01 25.50 -39.51
CA GLU A 380 -29.27 25.45 -40.25
C GLU A 380 -29.31 26.62 -41.24
N VAL A 381 -29.00 26.35 -42.51
CA VAL A 381 -29.12 27.32 -43.60
C VAL A 381 -30.59 27.47 -43.94
N THR A 382 -31.19 28.56 -43.45
CA THR A 382 -32.51 29.03 -43.89
C THR A 382 -32.31 29.84 -45.19
N SER A 383 -32.87 29.36 -46.29
CA SER A 383 -32.96 30.12 -47.55
C SER A 383 -34.32 30.85 -47.64
N PRO A 384 -34.36 32.06 -48.22
CA PRO A 384 -35.54 32.93 -48.30
C PRO A 384 -36.58 32.51 -49.36
#